data_AF-A0AAW9EGF8-F1
#
_entry.id   AF-A0AAW9EGF8-F1
#
_cell.length_a   1.000
_cell.length_b   1.000
_cell.length_c   1.000
_cell.angle_alpha   90.00
_cell.angle_beta   90.00
_cell.angle_gamma   90.00
#
_symmetry.space_group_name_H-M   'P 1'
#
loop_
_entity.id
_entity.type
_entity.pdbx_description
1 polymer ?
#
loop_
_entity_poly.entity_id
_entity_poly.type
_entity_poly.pdbx_seq_one_letter_code
_entity_poly.pdbx_strand_id
1 'polypeptide(L)'
;MTLQQAKLRGLKNFSLFCQHITIVPTLRCLLEQEDVRIDGFIAPGHVSMVIGCTPYQPLCDEFEKPFVVTGFEPLDLLQAILM
;
A
#
# COMPACT_ATOMS: atom_id res chain seq x y z
N MET A 1 -11.63 13.38 -0.43
CA MET A 1 -12.16 14.71 -0.03
C MET A 1 -12.73 15.53 -1.18
N THR A 2 -12.04 15.70 -2.31
CA THR A 2 -12.51 16.54 -3.43
C THR A 2 -13.87 16.13 -4.00
N LEU A 3 -14.10 14.84 -4.24
CA LEU A 3 -15.40 14.33 -4.70
C LEU A 3 -16.53 14.60 -3.70
N GLN A 4 -16.26 14.42 -2.40
CA GLN A 4 -17.23 14.73 -1.34
C GLN A 4 -17.58 16.22 -1.33
N GLN A 5 -16.59 17.11 -1.49
CA GLN A 5 -16.82 18.55 -1.57
C GLN A 5 -17.61 18.96 -2.81
N ALA A 6 -17.30 18.37 -3.98
CA ALA A 6 -18.08 18.62 -5.19
C ALA A 6 -19.55 18.20 -5.02
N LYS A 7 -19.80 17.07 -4.36
CA LYS A 7 -21.16 16.60 -4.01
C LYS A 7 -21.85 17.56 -3.04
N LEU A 8 -21.17 17.97 -1.97
CA LEU A 8 -21.72 18.91 -0.97
C LEU A 8 -22.10 20.27 -1.58
N ARG A 9 -21.31 20.76 -2.54
CA ARG A 9 -21.56 22.04 -3.23
C ARG A 9 -22.49 21.92 -4.44
N GLY A 10 -23.00 20.71 -4.73
CA GLY A 10 -23.93 20.49 -5.84
C GLY A 10 -23.34 20.76 -7.24
N LEU A 11 -22.02 20.65 -7.41
CA LEU A 11 -21.35 20.96 -8.68
C LEU A 11 -21.78 19.98 -9.78
N LYS A 12 -22.33 20.50 -10.88
CA LYS A 12 -22.81 19.69 -12.02
C LYS A 12 -21.77 19.55 -13.14
N ASN A 13 -20.73 20.36 -13.13
CA ASN A 13 -19.64 20.38 -14.10
C ASN A 13 -18.34 19.76 -13.56
N PHE A 14 -18.42 19.02 -12.45
CA PHE A 14 -17.28 18.26 -11.91
C PHE A 14 -17.37 16.82 -12.40
N SER A 15 -16.26 16.29 -12.91
CA SER A 15 -16.14 14.89 -13.31
C SER A 15 -14.79 14.34 -12.88
N LEU A 16 -14.76 13.05 -12.54
CA LEU A 16 -13.54 12.35 -12.13
C LEU A 16 -13.50 11.01 -12.87
N PHE A 17 -12.45 10.77 -13.63
CA PHE A 17 -12.14 9.45 -14.16
C PHE A 17 -11.32 8.69 -13.10
N CYS A 18 -11.95 7.74 -12.42
CA CYS A 18 -11.33 7.05 -11.29
C CYS A 18 -10.56 5.82 -11.77
N GLN A 19 -9.23 5.87 -11.67
CA GLN A 19 -8.31 4.76 -11.96
C GLN A 19 -7.45 4.42 -10.72
N HIS A 20 -7.98 4.65 -9.52
CA HIS A 20 -7.25 4.32 -8.30
C HIS A 20 -7.09 2.80 -8.17
N ILE A 21 -5.91 2.38 -7.74
CA ILE A 21 -5.56 0.99 -7.45
C ILE A 21 -5.35 0.78 -5.95
N THR A 22 -5.52 -0.46 -5.49
CA THR A 22 -5.23 -0.86 -4.12
C THR A 22 -4.00 -1.74 -4.08
N ILE A 23 -3.19 -1.58 -3.02
CA ILE A 23 -1.89 -2.23 -2.93
C ILE A 23 -2.00 -3.73 -2.60
N VAL A 24 -2.94 -4.12 -1.73
CA VAL A 24 -3.05 -5.52 -1.23
C VAL A 24 -3.33 -6.52 -2.36
N PRO A 25 -4.29 -6.31 -3.28
CA PRO A 25 -4.49 -7.22 -4.40
C PRO A 25 -3.29 -7.29 -5.35
N THR A 26 -2.58 -6.17 -5.51
CA THR A 26 -1.39 -6.10 -6.37
C THR A 26 -0.24 -6.92 -5.77
N LEU A 27 0.01 -6.79 -4.47
CA LEU A 27 1.02 -7.57 -3.75
C LEU A 27 0.70 -9.07 -3.74
N ARG A 28 -0.58 -9.42 -3.55
CA ARG A 28 -1.03 -10.82 -3.65
C ARG A 28 -0.74 -11.41 -5.02
N CYS A 29 -1.15 -10.72 -6.09
CA CYS A 29 -0.91 -11.16 -7.46
C CYS A 29 0.59 -11.33 -7.75
N LEU A 30 1.44 -10.47 -7.19
CA LEU A 30 2.88 -10.63 -7.27
C LEU A 30 3.34 -11.90 -6.55
N LEU A 31 2.92 -12.11 -5.30
CA LEU A 31 3.33 -13.26 -4.47
C LEU A 31 2.84 -14.62 -4.95
N GLU A 32 1.74 -14.66 -5.71
CA GLU A 32 1.19 -15.89 -6.30
C GLU A 32 1.97 -16.39 -7.53
N GLN A 33 2.95 -15.63 -8.04
CA GLN A 33 3.76 -16.05 -9.19
C GLN A 33 4.81 -17.10 -8.78
N GLU A 34 5.01 -18.12 -9.61
CA GLU A 34 5.89 -19.28 -9.31
C GLU A 34 7.38 -18.92 -9.10
N ASP A 35 7.85 -17.80 -9.67
CA ASP A 35 9.27 -17.44 -9.73
C ASP A 35 9.62 -16.17 -8.90
N VAL A 36 8.90 -15.91 -7.81
CA VAL A 36 9.07 -14.70 -7.00
C VAL A 36 10.23 -14.84 -6.04
N ARG A 37 11.34 -14.16 -6.36
CA ARG A 37 12.53 -14.06 -5.49
C ARG A 37 12.44 -12.85 -4.56
N ILE A 38 11.41 -12.84 -3.70
CA ILE A 38 11.23 -11.79 -2.69
C ILE A 38 11.25 -12.43 -1.31
N ASP A 39 12.16 -11.97 -0.48
CA ASP A 39 12.33 -12.45 0.90
C ASP A 39 11.63 -11.58 1.93
N GLY A 40 11.23 -10.36 1.56
CA GLY A 40 10.51 -9.42 2.41
C GLY A 40 10.16 -8.14 1.68
N PHE A 41 9.29 -7.34 2.27
CA PHE A 41 8.81 -6.09 1.69
C PHE A 41 9.09 -4.90 2.60
N ILE A 42 9.63 -3.83 2.00
CA ILE A 42 9.55 -2.50 2.59
C ILE A 42 8.20 -1.90 2.18
N ALA A 43 7.24 -1.88 3.11
CA ALA A 43 5.89 -1.43 2.86
C ALA A 43 5.82 0.12 2.77
N PRO A 44 5.06 0.68 1.83
CA PRO A 44 5.08 2.11 1.53
C PRO A 44 4.50 2.97 2.67
N GLY A 45 5.34 3.81 3.29
CA GLY A 45 4.97 4.63 4.44
C GLY A 45 3.71 5.48 4.25
N HIS A 46 3.59 6.22 3.14
CA HIS A 46 2.41 7.07 2.89
C HIS A 46 1.11 6.29 2.69
N VAL A 47 1.16 5.11 2.06
CA VAL A 47 -0.04 4.28 1.90
C VAL A 47 -0.44 3.70 3.26
N SER A 48 0.55 3.19 4.01
CA SER A 48 0.36 2.65 5.35
C SER A 48 -0.09 3.71 6.37
N MET A 49 0.24 4.99 6.17
CA MET A 49 -0.33 6.09 6.97
C MET A 49 -1.86 6.18 6.81
N VAL A 50 -2.38 5.85 5.63
CA VAL A 50 -3.82 5.90 5.32
C VAL A 50 -4.53 4.61 5.73
N ILE A 51 -3.93 3.45 5.45
CA ILE A 51 -4.59 2.14 5.62
C ILE A 51 -4.16 1.36 6.88
N GLY A 52 -3.12 1.84 7.57
CA GLY A 52 -2.47 1.12 8.68
C GLY A 52 -1.60 -0.06 8.22
N CYS A 53 -1.08 -0.82 9.19
CA CYS A 53 -0.29 -2.03 8.92
C CYS A 53 -1.15 -3.30 8.81
N THR A 54 -2.33 -3.31 9.42
CA THR A 54 -3.25 -4.46 9.48
C THR A 54 -3.55 -5.09 8.11
N PRO A 55 -3.74 -4.33 7.01
CA PRO A 55 -4.04 -4.92 5.70
C PRO A 55 -2.94 -5.81 5.12
N TYR A 56 -1.70 -5.70 5.60
CA TYR A 56 -0.59 -6.56 5.15
C TYR A 56 -0.53 -7.89 5.93
N GLN A 57 -1.15 -7.98 7.11
CA GLN A 57 -1.05 -9.15 7.98
C GLN A 57 -1.46 -10.47 7.29
N PRO A 58 -2.57 -10.54 6.53
CA PRO A 58 -2.94 -11.77 5.84
C PRO A 58 -1.90 -12.24 4.82
N LEU A 59 -1.20 -11.29 4.17
CA LEU A 59 -0.12 -11.65 3.23
C LEU A 59 1.11 -12.16 3.96
N CYS A 60 1.43 -11.57 5.12
CA CYS A 60 2.51 -12.04 5.97
C CYS A 60 2.24 -13.47 6.47
N ASP A 61 1.02 -13.75 6.93
CA ASP A 61 0.62 -15.05 7.46
C ASP A 61 0.56 -16.14 6.38
N GLU A 62 0.10 -15.80 5.18
CA GLU A 62 -0.11 -16.75 4.08
C GLU A 62 1.17 -17.07 3.30
N PHE A 63 1.99 -16.06 3.00
CA PHE A 63 3.19 -16.22 2.17
C PHE A 63 4.49 -16.31 3.00
N GLU A 64 4.40 -16.16 4.32
CA GLU A 64 5.53 -16.18 5.25
C GLU A 64 6.63 -15.16 4.86
N LYS A 65 6.23 -14.03 4.26
CA LYS A 65 7.13 -12.93 3.88
C LYS A 65 6.91 -11.73 4.81
N PRO A 66 7.95 -11.23 5.50
CA PRO A 66 7.84 -10.08 6.38
C PRO A 66 7.55 -8.79 5.61
N PHE A 67 6.79 -7.89 6.26
CA PHE A 67 6.53 -6.53 5.79
C PHE A 67 6.99 -5.53 6.85
N VAL A 68 7.87 -4.60 6.47
CA VAL A 68 8.32 -3.51 7.34
C VAL A 68 7.80 -2.18 6.79
N VAL A 69 6.88 -1.54 7.51
CA VAL A 69 6.43 -0.18 7.18
C VAL A 69 7.50 0.79 7.67
N THR A 70 8.00 1.65 6.77
CA THR A 70 9.06 2.60 7.10
C THR A 70 8.79 3.99 6.53
N GLY A 71 9.59 4.97 6.97
CA GLY A 71 9.62 6.33 6.44
C GLY A 71 10.34 6.43 5.10
N PHE A 72 10.87 7.62 4.78
CA PHE A 72 11.55 7.88 3.50
C PHE A 72 12.96 8.44 3.70
N GLU A 73 13.41 8.63 4.95
CA GLU A 73 14.77 9.05 5.20
C GLU A 73 15.74 7.89 4.96
N PRO A 74 17.00 8.16 4.56
CA PRO A 74 17.97 7.10 4.32
C PRO A 74 18.15 6.14 5.49
N LEU A 75 18.10 6.65 6.72
CA LEU A 75 18.22 5.83 7.92
C LEU A 75 17.00 4.92 8.13
N ASP A 76 15.80 5.40 7.81
CA ASP A 76 14.56 4.62 7.89
C ASP A 76 14.62 3.40 6.97
N LEU A 77 15.18 3.57 5.77
CA LEU A 77 15.37 2.48 4.81
C LEU A 77 16.43 1.48 5.29
N LEU A 78 17.57 1.95 5.79
CA LEU A 78 18.61 1.08 6.34
C LEU A 78 18.09 0.27 7.52
N GLN A 79 17.31 0.91 8.41
CA GLN A 79 16.68 0.23 9.53
C GLN A 79 15.65 -0.81 9.05
N ALA A 80 14.85 -0.49 8.03
CA ALA A 80 13.86 -1.43 7.48
C ALA A 80 14.48 -2.66 6.82
N ILE A 81 15.69 -2.53 6.26
CA ILE A 81 16.45 -3.66 5.70
C ILE A 81 17.05 -4.53 6.81
N LEU A 82 17.42 -3.92 7.94
CA LEU A 82 18.02 -4.62 9.08
C LEU A 82 17.00 -5.46 9.87
N MET A 83 15.75 -5.00 9.95
CA MET A 83 14.65 -5.66 10.68
C MET A 83 14.13 -6.88 9.93
#